data_AF-A0A1Q4HW14-F1
#
_entry.id   AF-A0A1Q4HW14-F1
#
_cell.length_a   1.000
_cell.length_b   1.000
_cell.length_c   1.000
_cell.angle_alpha   90.00
_cell.angle_beta   90.00
_cell.angle_gamma   90.00
#
_symmetry.space_group_name_H-M   'P 1'
#
loop_
_entity.id
_entity.type
_entity.pdbx_description
1 polymer ?
#
loop_
_entity_poly.entity_id
_entity_poly.type
_entity_poly.pdbx_seq_one_letter_code
_entity_poly.pdbx_strand_id
1 'polypeptide(L)'
;MPGQSTAWITTARALRRAGFGVTGPEVDAAVTRDWPGYVDAMLAANPDADPGAVASPMPTLQPPRPPGKGAVPAARKQYNQQLSEQRKTLSDWWLRRMVGVRQPLGEKLTLLWHNHFATSAQKVRVAAYMAAQNQKLRTLSLGDFRALAYAMLTDAAMLRWLDGQASTAKAPNENLAREFMELFALGHGNGYTEDDVRNGARALTGWVIGADGDTSLAPKRHDGAAKTLFGRTRDFDAAGFCDAVLAQPKSAEYVAGRLWRQLASDDPPSRPVLDRLVSAYGPGRDLRALTRAILTDDEFVRGRATVVNPPVEWLVGVMRALRVPIDPSTRKVADTTLHALGQRPFYPPSVGGWPQGQVWLSTASAEARLRGANRLAHAGDLSGVESTAPGDRIEAVGYLIGVGDWSDRTADALRPLVRNPPQLVAAAVNTPEYLTS
;
A
#
# COMPACT_ATOMS: atom_id res chain seq x y z
N MET A 1 -10.48 6.23 -34.80
CA MET A 1 -10.98 6.96 -33.63
C MET A 1 -9.80 7.74 -33.09
N PRO A 2 -9.75 9.07 -33.23
CA PRO A 2 -8.58 9.82 -32.81
C PRO A 2 -8.51 9.82 -31.28
N GLY A 3 -7.57 9.06 -30.73
CA GLY A 3 -7.32 9.01 -29.29
C GLY A 3 -6.85 10.36 -28.71
N GLN A 4 -6.71 10.40 -27.39
CA GLN A 4 -6.17 11.55 -26.67
C GLN A 4 -4.73 11.85 -27.07
N SER A 5 -4.27 13.08 -26.83
CA SER A 5 -2.88 13.45 -27.11
C SER A 5 -1.88 12.60 -26.32
N THR A 6 -0.66 12.46 -26.83
CA THR A 6 0.41 11.75 -26.13
C THR A 6 0.69 12.32 -24.74
N ALA A 7 0.62 13.65 -24.58
CA ALA A 7 0.80 14.32 -23.29
C ALA A 7 -0.30 13.93 -22.29
N TRP A 8 -1.55 13.87 -22.75
CA TRP A 8 -2.68 13.43 -21.93
C TRP A 8 -2.53 11.97 -21.49
N ILE A 9 -2.19 11.07 -22.42
CA ILE A 9 -2.03 9.63 -22.13
C ILE A 9 -0.90 9.39 -21.11
N THR A 10 0.23 10.07 -21.28
CA THR A 10 1.36 9.99 -20.35
C THR A 10 0.99 10.53 -18.97
N THR A 11 0.32 11.68 -18.91
CA THR A 11 -0.14 12.29 -17.65
C THR A 11 -1.13 11.39 -16.92
N ALA A 12 -2.10 10.83 -17.64
CA ALA A 12 -3.08 9.91 -17.08
C ALA A 12 -2.40 8.68 -16.45
N ARG A 13 -1.45 8.06 -17.15
CA ARG A 13 -0.68 6.93 -16.62
C ARG A 13 0.08 7.29 -15.35
N ALA A 14 0.78 8.43 -15.36
CA ALA A 14 1.56 8.88 -14.21
C ALA A 14 0.67 9.13 -12.97
N LEU A 15 -0.51 9.74 -13.17
CA LEU A 15 -1.50 9.94 -12.11
C LEU A 15 -2.07 8.62 -11.58
N ARG A 16 -2.36 7.65 -12.45
CA ARG A 16 -2.82 6.31 -12.01
C ARG A 16 -1.79 5.62 -11.12
N ARG A 17 -0.50 5.72 -11.46
CA ARG A 17 0.60 5.14 -10.67
C ARG A 17 0.85 5.87 -9.36
N ALA A 18 0.63 7.18 -9.33
CA ALA A 18 0.78 8.02 -8.14
C ALA A 18 -0.44 7.98 -7.19
N GLY A 19 -1.52 7.27 -7.55
CA GLY A 19 -2.79 7.30 -6.83
C GLY A 19 -3.63 6.05 -6.99
N PHE A 20 -4.95 6.23 -7.10
CA PHE A 20 -5.93 5.17 -7.29
C PHE A 20 -6.78 5.49 -8.52
N GLY A 21 -6.29 5.12 -9.70
CA GLY A 21 -6.94 5.53 -10.95
C GLY A 21 -6.87 7.05 -11.19
N VAL A 22 -7.54 7.51 -12.24
CA VAL A 22 -7.68 8.93 -12.60
C VAL A 22 -8.88 9.10 -13.56
N THR A 23 -9.52 10.26 -13.54
CA THR A 23 -10.58 10.64 -14.47
C THR A 23 -10.09 11.67 -15.48
N GLY A 24 -10.74 11.77 -16.64
CA GLY A 24 -10.37 12.72 -17.68
C GLY A 24 -10.27 14.18 -17.21
N PRO A 25 -11.23 14.71 -16.42
CA PRO A 25 -11.12 16.06 -15.88
C PRO A 25 -9.90 16.26 -14.95
N GLU A 26 -9.49 15.24 -14.19
CA GLU A 26 -8.27 15.28 -13.37
C GLU A 26 -7.01 15.30 -14.26
N VAL A 27 -7.02 14.57 -15.38
CA VAL A 27 -5.92 14.61 -16.36
C VAL A 27 -5.86 15.97 -17.05
N ASP A 28 -6.99 16.54 -17.48
CA ASP A 28 -7.06 17.85 -18.12
C ASP A 28 -6.52 18.97 -17.20
N ALA A 29 -6.83 18.88 -15.90
CA ALA A 29 -6.29 19.80 -14.90
C ALA A 29 -4.78 19.65 -14.69
N ALA A 30 -4.23 18.46 -14.87
CA ALA A 30 -2.82 18.17 -14.64
C ALA A 30 -1.94 18.39 -15.89
N VAL A 31 -2.44 18.07 -17.09
CA VAL A 31 -1.67 18.11 -18.35
C VAL A 31 -1.23 19.52 -18.74
N THR A 32 -1.90 20.55 -18.21
CA THR A 32 -1.55 21.96 -18.40
C THR A 32 -0.39 22.42 -17.51
N ARG A 33 0.06 21.58 -16.57
CA ARG A 33 1.12 21.89 -15.60
C ARG A 33 2.40 21.16 -15.95
N ASP A 34 3.54 21.68 -15.49
CA ASP A 34 4.78 20.95 -15.55
C ASP A 34 4.73 19.75 -14.58
N TRP A 35 5.08 18.56 -15.07
CA TRP A 35 4.96 17.34 -14.27
C TRP A 35 5.80 17.36 -12.98
N PRO A 36 7.09 17.80 -12.99
CA PRO A 36 7.87 17.89 -11.76
C PRO A 36 7.26 18.82 -10.70
N GLY A 37 6.78 20.01 -11.08
CA GLY A 37 6.11 20.93 -10.17
C GLY A 37 4.75 20.42 -9.70
N TYR A 38 4.05 19.64 -10.53
CA TYR A 38 2.85 18.91 -10.10
C TYR A 38 3.18 17.87 -9.02
N VAL A 39 4.24 17.08 -9.21
CA VAL A 39 4.74 16.10 -8.22
C VAL A 39 5.14 16.80 -6.92
N ASP A 40 5.85 17.93 -7.00
CA ASP A 40 6.23 18.71 -5.82
C ASP A 40 5.00 19.19 -5.03
N ALA A 41 3.96 19.66 -5.73
CA ALA A 41 2.71 20.05 -5.09
C ALA A 41 1.99 18.86 -4.42
N MET A 42 1.97 17.68 -5.06
CA MET A 42 1.39 16.47 -4.46
C MET A 42 2.15 16.05 -3.19
N LEU A 43 3.48 16.09 -3.22
CA LEU A 43 4.32 15.72 -2.07
C LEU A 43 4.24 16.75 -0.94
N ALA A 44 3.99 18.03 -1.25
CA ALA A 44 3.81 19.09 -0.26
C ALA A 44 2.43 19.06 0.42
N ALA A 45 1.45 18.37 -0.15
CA ALA A 45 0.10 18.31 0.40
C ALA A 45 0.09 17.63 1.80
N ASN A 46 -0.70 18.19 2.73
CA ASN A 46 -0.98 17.54 4.00
C ASN A 46 -2.12 16.52 3.82
N PRO A 47 -1.86 15.20 3.92
CA PRO A 47 -2.88 14.18 3.70
C PRO A 47 -4.04 14.23 4.71
N ASP A 48 -3.83 14.77 5.91
CA ASP A 48 -4.88 14.88 6.93
C ASP A 48 -5.74 16.14 6.78
N ALA A 49 -5.29 17.11 5.97
CA ALA A 49 -6.09 18.29 5.61
C ALA A 49 -6.95 18.07 4.35
N ASP A 50 -6.82 16.91 3.69
CA ASP A 50 -7.63 16.60 2.51
C ASP A 50 -9.12 16.53 2.89
N PRO A 51 -10.05 17.16 2.14
CA PRO A 51 -11.47 17.17 2.48
C PRO A 51 -12.08 15.76 2.63
N GLY A 52 -11.63 14.80 1.83
CA GLY A 52 -12.05 13.40 1.93
C GLY A 52 -11.50 12.72 3.17
N ALA A 53 -10.26 13.03 3.56
CA ALA A 53 -9.66 12.59 4.81
C ALA A 53 -10.42 13.14 6.03
N VAL A 54 -10.76 14.43 6.02
CA VAL A 54 -11.55 15.09 7.08
C VAL A 54 -12.96 14.48 7.17
N ALA A 55 -13.58 14.16 6.03
CA ALA A 55 -14.89 13.50 5.99
C ALA A 55 -14.85 12.01 6.40
N SER A 56 -13.66 11.41 6.52
CA SER A 56 -13.46 10.02 6.91
C SER A 56 -12.40 9.91 8.02
N PRO A 57 -12.66 10.46 9.23
CA PRO A 57 -11.71 10.40 10.33
C PRO A 57 -11.45 8.95 10.73
N MET A 58 -10.21 8.65 11.13
CA MET A 58 -9.86 7.33 11.66
C MET A 58 -10.75 6.99 12.85
N PRO A 59 -11.33 5.77 12.90
CA PRO A 59 -12.16 5.39 14.03
C PRO A 59 -11.32 5.30 15.31
N THR A 60 -11.84 5.84 16.41
CA THR A 60 -11.26 5.62 17.74
C THR A 60 -11.55 4.18 18.18
N LEU A 61 -10.53 3.33 18.12
CA LEU A 61 -10.63 1.91 18.44
C LEU A 61 -9.85 1.62 19.73
N GLN A 62 -10.56 1.18 20.77
CA GLN A 62 -9.92 0.70 21.99
C GLN A 62 -9.62 -0.80 21.89
N PRO A 63 -8.43 -1.27 22.28
CA PRO A 63 -8.13 -2.70 22.36
C PRO A 63 -9.14 -3.43 23.25
N PRO A 64 -9.88 -4.43 22.74
CA PRO A 64 -10.78 -5.22 23.58
C PRO A 64 -9.98 -5.94 24.67
N ARG A 65 -10.49 -5.96 25.90
CA ARG A 65 -9.82 -6.64 27.01
C ARG A 65 -10.02 -8.16 26.88
N PRO A 66 -8.94 -8.97 26.87
CA PRO A 66 -9.08 -10.41 26.78
C PRO A 66 -9.77 -10.94 28.04
N PRO A 67 -10.69 -11.92 27.90
CA PRO A 67 -11.33 -12.54 29.06
C PRO A 67 -10.29 -13.31 29.89
N GLY A 68 -10.46 -13.28 31.22
CA GLY A 68 -9.55 -13.94 32.17
C GLY A 68 -9.56 -15.47 32.08
N LYS A 69 -8.61 -16.10 32.80
CA LYS A 69 -8.59 -17.56 32.97
C LYS A 69 -9.91 -18.01 33.61
N GLY A 70 -10.55 -19.04 33.03
CA GLY A 70 -11.85 -19.54 33.50
C GLY A 70 -13.10 -18.82 32.98
N ALA A 71 -12.97 -17.83 32.09
CA ALA A 71 -14.13 -17.14 31.54
C ALA A 71 -15.13 -18.06 30.83
N VAL A 72 -16.42 -17.82 31.05
CA VAL A 72 -17.52 -18.57 30.44
C VAL A 72 -17.53 -18.41 28.90
N PRO A 73 -18.08 -19.39 28.14
CA PRO A 73 -18.12 -19.34 26.68
C PRO A 73 -18.73 -18.05 26.10
N ALA A 74 -19.75 -17.48 26.76
CA ALA A 74 -20.39 -16.23 26.34
C ALA A 74 -19.42 -15.03 26.32
N ALA A 75 -18.58 -14.88 27.34
CA ALA A 75 -17.58 -13.81 27.41
C ALA A 75 -16.51 -13.95 26.32
N ARG A 76 -16.08 -15.19 26.02
CA ARG A 76 -15.16 -15.47 24.91
C ARG A 76 -15.77 -15.15 23.55
N LYS A 77 -17.05 -15.50 23.36
CA LYS A 77 -17.81 -15.18 22.14
C LYS A 77 -17.91 -13.66 21.94
N GLN A 78 -18.29 -12.92 22.97
CA GLN A 78 -18.40 -11.46 22.94
C GLN A 78 -17.06 -10.79 22.59
N TYR A 79 -15.96 -11.23 23.23
CA TYR A 79 -14.61 -10.73 22.91
C TYR A 79 -14.24 -10.96 21.43
N ASN A 80 -14.50 -12.17 20.91
CA ASN A 80 -14.22 -12.49 19.51
C ASN A 80 -15.10 -11.68 18.53
N GLN A 81 -16.37 -11.41 18.89
CA GLN A 81 -17.27 -10.56 18.13
C GLN A 81 -16.74 -9.11 18.06
N GLN A 82 -16.39 -8.52 19.22
CA GLN A 82 -15.80 -7.17 19.28
C GLN A 82 -14.55 -7.05 18.41
N LEU A 83 -13.62 -8.02 18.51
CA LEU A 83 -12.43 -8.04 17.66
C LEU A 83 -12.79 -8.10 16.17
N SER A 84 -13.81 -8.87 15.80
CA SER A 84 -14.25 -8.99 14.40
C SER A 84 -14.89 -7.71 13.88
N GLU A 85 -15.77 -7.11 14.68
CA GLU A 85 -16.44 -5.85 14.36
C GLU A 85 -15.44 -4.72 14.20
N GLN A 86 -14.49 -4.55 15.13
CA GLN A 86 -13.47 -3.51 15.02
C GLN A 86 -12.58 -3.67 13.78
N ARG A 87 -12.17 -4.91 13.43
CA ARG A 87 -11.37 -5.14 12.20
C ARG A 87 -12.16 -4.79 10.93
N LYS A 88 -13.46 -5.09 10.91
CA LYS A 88 -14.35 -4.71 9.81
C LYS A 88 -14.46 -3.18 9.72
N THR A 89 -14.74 -2.51 10.84
CA THR A 89 -14.79 -1.04 10.92
C THR A 89 -13.50 -0.40 10.41
N LEU A 90 -12.33 -0.94 10.78
CA LEU A 90 -11.05 -0.42 10.32
C LEU A 90 -10.84 -0.60 8.80
N SER A 91 -11.16 -1.77 8.26
CA SER A 91 -11.02 -2.06 6.83
C SER A 91 -11.96 -1.19 5.99
N ASP A 92 -13.22 -1.06 6.45
CA ASP A 92 -14.24 -0.21 5.84
C ASP A 92 -13.81 1.26 5.82
N TRP A 93 -13.26 1.75 6.95
CA TRP A 93 -12.75 3.11 7.07
C TRP A 93 -11.66 3.39 6.05
N TRP A 94 -10.66 2.51 5.93
CA TRP A 94 -9.53 2.80 5.05
C TRP A 94 -9.95 2.81 3.57
N LEU A 95 -10.84 1.89 3.17
CA LEU A 95 -11.44 1.91 1.83
C LEU A 95 -12.22 3.21 1.58
N ARG A 96 -13.06 3.64 2.53
CA ARG A 96 -13.80 4.90 2.42
C ARG A 96 -12.86 6.09 2.26
N ARG A 97 -11.77 6.13 3.02
CA ARG A 97 -10.75 7.18 2.92
C ARG A 97 -10.06 7.18 1.57
N MET A 98 -9.58 6.03 1.09
CA MET A 98 -8.93 5.89 -0.22
C MET A 98 -9.85 6.32 -1.38
N VAL A 99 -11.15 6.01 -1.30
CA VAL A 99 -12.15 6.48 -2.28
C VAL A 99 -12.40 7.98 -2.15
N GLY A 100 -12.48 8.52 -0.93
CA GLY A 100 -12.92 9.90 -0.68
C GLY A 100 -11.86 10.99 -0.86
N VAL A 101 -10.57 10.69 -0.68
CA VAL A 101 -9.50 11.70 -0.76
C VAL A 101 -9.40 12.36 -2.12
N ARG A 102 -9.13 13.66 -2.19
CA ARG A 102 -8.88 14.35 -3.47
C ARG A 102 -7.46 14.15 -3.96
N GLN A 103 -6.48 14.10 -3.06
CA GLN A 103 -5.08 13.84 -3.35
C GLN A 103 -4.68 12.43 -2.87
N PRO A 104 -4.74 11.40 -3.74
CA PRO A 104 -4.59 10.00 -3.32
C PRO A 104 -3.16 9.58 -2.97
N LEU A 105 -2.14 10.38 -3.30
CA LEU A 105 -0.73 10.00 -3.12
C LEU A 105 -0.38 9.60 -1.67
N GLY A 106 -0.90 10.31 -0.67
CA GLY A 106 -0.64 9.98 0.74
C GLY A 106 -1.17 8.60 1.15
N GLU A 107 -2.37 8.23 0.69
CA GLU A 107 -2.94 6.90 0.95
C GLU A 107 -2.29 5.81 0.11
N LYS A 108 -1.90 6.12 -1.14
CA LYS A 108 -1.11 5.23 -2.00
C LYS A 108 0.21 4.87 -1.30
N LEU A 109 0.98 5.86 -0.85
CA LEU A 109 2.24 5.61 -0.12
C LEU A 109 2.01 4.85 1.19
N THR A 110 0.92 5.14 1.91
CA THR A 110 0.55 4.39 3.13
C THR A 110 0.31 2.91 2.82
N LEU A 111 -0.39 2.60 1.71
CA LEU A 111 -0.63 1.22 1.26
C LEU A 111 0.69 0.52 0.88
N LEU A 112 1.58 1.20 0.16
CA LEU A 112 2.88 0.66 -0.22
C LEU A 112 3.76 0.37 1.00
N TRP A 113 3.81 1.29 1.97
CA TRP A 113 4.57 1.06 3.20
C TRP A 113 3.95 -0.01 4.09
N HIS A 114 2.63 -0.17 4.07
CA HIS A 114 1.97 -1.30 4.73
C HIS A 114 2.26 -2.63 4.04
N ASN A 115 2.44 -2.63 2.72
CA ASN A 115 2.89 -3.81 1.98
C ASN A 115 4.39 -4.13 2.23
N HIS A 116 5.23 -3.10 2.40
CA HIS A 116 6.65 -3.27 2.72
C HIS A 116 6.86 -3.78 4.15
N PHE A 117 6.26 -3.14 5.15
CA PHE A 117 6.26 -3.57 6.55
C PHE A 117 5.01 -4.38 6.86
N ALA A 118 4.84 -5.49 6.14
CA ALA A 118 3.60 -6.26 6.15
C ALA A 118 3.25 -6.80 7.55
N THR A 119 2.06 -6.48 8.02
CA THR A 119 1.42 -7.11 9.17
C THR A 119 0.00 -7.51 8.84
N SER A 120 -0.44 -8.68 9.31
CA SER A 120 -1.80 -9.16 9.04
C SER A 120 -2.69 -9.10 10.27
N ALA A 121 -3.83 -8.44 10.13
CA ALA A 121 -4.90 -8.39 11.11
C ALA A 121 -5.48 -9.78 11.43
N GLN A 122 -5.17 -10.81 10.62
CA GLN A 122 -5.51 -12.21 10.93
C GLN A 122 -4.77 -12.73 12.18
N LYS A 123 -3.46 -12.48 12.31
CA LYS A 123 -2.68 -12.86 13.50
C LYS A 123 -2.67 -11.75 14.55
N VAL A 124 -2.59 -10.48 14.14
CA VAL A 124 -2.58 -9.36 15.10
C VAL A 124 -3.90 -9.25 15.84
N ARG A 125 -5.03 -9.47 15.15
CA ARG A 125 -6.43 -9.48 15.62
C ARG A 125 -6.97 -8.16 16.20
N VAL A 126 -6.12 -7.35 16.85
CA VAL A 126 -6.48 -6.10 17.52
C VAL A 126 -6.43 -4.94 16.53
N ALA A 127 -7.59 -4.42 16.15
CA ALA A 127 -7.71 -3.37 15.14
C ALA A 127 -7.03 -2.06 15.56
N ALA A 128 -7.05 -1.71 16.85
CA ALA A 128 -6.35 -0.54 17.37
C ALA A 128 -4.85 -0.53 17.03
N TYR A 129 -4.18 -1.70 17.09
CA TYR A 129 -2.75 -1.80 16.78
C TYR A 129 -2.50 -1.58 15.29
N MET A 130 -3.35 -2.16 14.44
CA MET A 130 -3.28 -1.98 12.99
C MET A 130 -3.57 -0.52 12.58
N ALA A 131 -4.51 0.14 13.25
CA ALA A 131 -4.85 1.54 13.04
C ALA A 131 -3.67 2.46 13.41
N ALA A 132 -3.07 2.24 14.57
CA ALA A 132 -1.88 2.98 15.01
C ALA A 132 -0.70 2.79 14.04
N GLN A 133 -0.45 1.55 13.60
CA GLN A 133 0.58 1.29 12.59
C GLN A 133 0.28 2.04 11.28
N ASN A 134 -0.96 1.96 10.77
CA ASN A 134 -1.37 2.67 9.56
C ASN A 134 -1.15 4.19 9.68
N GLN A 135 -1.44 4.79 10.84
CA GLN A 135 -1.17 6.22 11.07
C GLN A 135 0.34 6.52 11.07
N LYS A 136 1.17 5.69 11.71
CA LYS A 136 2.63 5.86 11.68
C LYS A 136 3.18 5.78 10.26
N LEU A 137 2.76 4.77 9.49
CA LEU A 137 3.16 4.58 8.09
C LEU A 137 2.79 5.81 7.24
N ARG A 138 1.56 6.34 7.40
CA ARG A 138 1.12 7.57 6.73
C ARG A 138 1.98 8.77 7.12
N THR A 139 2.17 8.98 8.41
CA THR A 139 2.89 10.14 8.96
C THR A 139 4.35 10.17 8.53
N LEU A 140 5.00 9.01 8.49
CA LEU A 140 6.44 8.87 8.20
C LEU A 140 6.74 8.56 6.73
N SER A 141 5.72 8.43 5.87
CA SER A 141 5.84 7.96 4.47
C SER A 141 6.76 8.80 3.58
N LEU A 142 6.97 10.07 3.93
CA LEU A 142 7.80 11.05 3.22
C LEU A 142 8.91 11.64 4.11
N GLY A 143 9.15 11.06 5.29
CA GLY A 143 10.19 11.47 6.22
C GLY A 143 11.54 10.81 5.92
N ASP A 144 12.34 10.59 6.96
CA ASP A 144 13.54 9.77 6.85
C ASP A 144 13.21 8.27 7.09
N PHE A 145 13.83 7.38 6.32
CA PHE A 145 13.56 5.95 6.43
C PHE A 145 14.02 5.35 7.76
N ARG A 146 15.03 5.92 8.43
CA ARG A 146 15.50 5.40 9.72
C ARG A 146 14.41 5.55 10.78
N ALA A 147 13.73 6.69 10.84
CA ALA A 147 12.60 6.93 11.73
C ALA A 147 11.44 5.97 11.41
N LEU A 148 11.10 5.78 10.14
CA LEU A 148 10.08 4.82 9.72
C LEU A 148 10.44 3.39 10.13
N ALA A 149 11.67 2.95 9.83
CA ALA A 149 12.15 1.61 10.13
C ALA A 149 12.21 1.33 11.65
N TYR A 150 12.72 2.29 12.44
CA TYR A 150 12.71 2.19 13.90
C TYR A 150 11.29 2.15 14.46
N ALA A 151 10.40 3.02 13.97
CA ALA A 151 9.00 3.03 14.39
C ALA A 151 8.32 1.68 14.16
N MET A 152 8.69 0.95 13.10
CA MET A 152 8.18 -0.39 12.81
C MET A 152 8.81 -1.48 13.69
N LEU A 153 10.10 -1.39 14.02
CA LEU A 153 10.75 -2.32 14.97
C LEU A 153 10.07 -2.33 16.34
N THR A 154 9.52 -1.20 16.76
CA THR A 154 8.90 -1.03 18.08
C THR A 154 7.37 -0.89 18.00
N ASP A 155 6.76 -1.21 16.86
CA ASP A 155 5.32 -1.08 16.64
C ASP A 155 4.53 -2.25 17.25
N ALA A 156 3.36 -1.98 17.85
CA ALA A 156 2.56 -3.02 18.51
C ALA A 156 2.03 -4.10 17.55
N ALA A 157 1.62 -3.72 16.34
CA ALA A 157 1.17 -4.68 15.35
C ALA A 157 2.36 -5.51 14.83
N MET A 158 3.51 -4.88 14.58
CA MET A 158 4.71 -5.57 14.13
C MET A 158 5.27 -6.53 15.19
N LEU A 159 5.40 -6.09 16.44
CA LEU A 159 5.81 -6.93 17.55
C LEU A 159 4.88 -8.15 17.65
N ARG A 160 3.55 -7.94 17.65
CA ARG A 160 2.58 -9.04 17.68
C ARG A 160 2.69 -9.97 16.46
N TRP A 161 2.92 -9.40 15.28
CA TRP A 161 2.99 -10.13 14.01
C TRP A 161 4.22 -11.05 13.96
N LEU A 162 5.36 -10.61 14.47
CA LEU A 162 6.63 -11.35 14.45
C LEU A 162 7.04 -11.92 15.80
N ASP A 163 6.13 -11.92 16.77
CA ASP A 163 6.31 -12.42 18.13
C ASP A 163 7.45 -11.72 18.91
N GLY A 164 7.73 -10.47 18.56
CA GLY A 164 8.72 -9.63 19.22
C GLY A 164 8.40 -9.34 20.69
N GLN A 165 7.11 -9.25 21.06
CA GLN A 165 6.70 -9.11 22.45
C GLN A 165 7.02 -10.32 23.33
N ALA A 166 7.34 -11.47 22.74
CA ALA A 166 7.77 -12.68 23.44
C ALA A 166 9.30 -12.78 23.55
N SER A 167 10.06 -11.94 22.85
CA SER A 167 11.52 -11.93 22.89
C SER A 167 12.02 -11.45 24.27
N THR A 168 12.89 -12.24 24.91
CA THR A 168 13.49 -11.93 26.22
C THR A 168 14.96 -12.26 26.24
N ALA A 169 15.71 -11.69 27.19
CA ALA A 169 17.13 -12.00 27.38
C ALA A 169 17.40 -13.52 27.54
N LYS A 170 16.46 -14.26 28.13
CA LYS A 170 16.58 -15.72 28.32
C LYS A 170 16.20 -16.53 27.08
N ALA A 171 15.38 -15.98 26.20
CA ALA A 171 14.90 -16.61 24.99
C ALA A 171 14.70 -15.52 23.91
N PRO A 172 15.79 -15.04 23.28
CA PRO A 172 15.69 -14.10 22.18
C PRO A 172 14.96 -14.74 21.00
N ASN A 173 14.00 -14.03 20.42
CA ASN A 173 13.28 -14.48 19.23
C ASN A 173 13.90 -13.83 17.98
N GLU A 174 14.46 -14.65 17.09
CA GLU A 174 15.17 -14.22 15.89
C GLU A 174 14.27 -13.64 14.80
N ASN A 175 12.98 -13.95 14.82
CA ASN A 175 12.07 -13.67 13.71
C ASN A 175 12.09 -12.19 13.30
N LEU A 176 11.83 -11.25 14.22
CA LEU A 176 11.83 -9.81 13.90
C LEU A 176 13.18 -9.33 13.36
N ALA A 177 14.31 -9.79 13.92
CA ALA A 177 15.64 -9.38 13.47
C ALA A 177 15.94 -9.90 12.05
N ARG A 178 15.60 -11.17 11.78
CA ARG A 178 15.74 -11.81 10.47
C ARG A 178 14.94 -11.08 9.42
N GLU A 179 13.64 -10.89 9.66
CA GLU A 179 12.74 -10.24 8.70
C GLU A 179 13.12 -8.78 8.47
N PHE A 180 13.63 -8.07 9.50
CA PHE A 180 14.10 -6.71 9.33
C PHE A 180 15.30 -6.63 8.37
N MET A 181 16.28 -7.50 8.53
CA MET A 181 17.42 -7.58 7.61
C MET A 181 16.96 -8.05 6.23
N GLU A 182 16.23 -9.15 6.16
CA GLU A 182 15.92 -9.87 4.93
C GLU A 182 14.85 -9.20 4.06
N LEU A 183 13.74 -8.75 4.67
CA LEU A 183 12.57 -8.28 3.93
C LEU A 183 12.36 -6.77 4.01
N PHE A 184 12.93 -6.09 5.02
CA PHE A 184 12.64 -4.67 5.23
C PHE A 184 13.81 -3.76 4.89
N ALA A 185 15.06 -4.20 5.01
CA ALA A 185 16.21 -3.31 4.94
C ALA A 185 17.32 -3.72 3.96
N LEU A 186 17.67 -5.00 3.82
CA LEU A 186 18.84 -5.43 3.03
C LEU A 186 18.48 -6.33 1.85
N GLY A 187 17.46 -7.16 1.96
CA GLY A 187 17.21 -8.23 1.00
C GLY A 187 17.91 -9.53 1.39
N HIS A 188 17.34 -10.66 0.94
CA HIS A 188 17.88 -11.99 1.19
C HIS A 188 19.32 -12.13 0.70
N GLY A 189 20.21 -12.64 1.57
CA GLY A 189 21.61 -12.94 1.22
C GLY A 189 22.53 -11.73 1.05
N ASN A 190 22.09 -10.52 1.45
CA ASN A 190 22.83 -9.27 1.18
C ASN A 190 23.77 -8.84 2.33
N GLY A 191 24.64 -9.74 2.77
CA GLY A 191 25.80 -9.39 3.62
C GLY A 191 25.59 -9.43 5.13
N TYR A 192 24.46 -9.95 5.62
CA TYR A 192 24.29 -10.36 7.02
C TYR A 192 24.50 -11.86 7.17
N THR A 193 24.88 -12.28 8.38
CA THR A 193 25.07 -13.68 8.76
C THR A 193 23.99 -14.15 9.75
N GLU A 194 23.91 -15.45 9.97
CA GLU A 194 23.09 -16.02 11.05
C GLU A 194 23.50 -15.50 12.44
N ASP A 195 24.79 -15.18 12.63
CA ASP A 195 25.29 -14.57 13.85
C ASP A 195 24.75 -13.14 14.03
N ASP A 196 24.62 -12.38 12.94
CA ASP A 196 24.01 -11.04 12.96
C ASP A 196 22.53 -11.13 13.32
N VAL A 197 21.81 -12.13 12.78
CA VAL A 197 20.40 -12.38 13.14
C VAL A 197 20.28 -12.68 14.64
N ARG A 198 21.11 -13.57 15.18
CA ARG A 198 21.11 -13.90 16.62
C ARG A 198 21.44 -12.69 17.50
N ASN A 199 22.45 -11.91 17.14
CA ASN A 199 22.80 -10.70 17.88
C ASN A 199 21.76 -9.59 17.74
N GLY A 200 21.10 -9.49 16.59
CA GLY A 200 19.96 -8.60 16.37
C GLY A 200 18.77 -8.99 17.24
N ALA A 201 18.48 -10.29 17.34
CA ALA A 201 17.43 -10.82 18.21
C ALA A 201 17.66 -10.41 19.67
N ARG A 202 18.90 -10.49 20.14
CA ARG A 202 19.32 -10.02 21.48
C ARG A 202 19.08 -8.52 21.65
N ALA A 203 19.44 -7.69 20.65
CA ALA A 203 19.22 -6.24 20.66
C ALA A 203 17.73 -5.85 20.72
N LEU A 204 16.84 -6.71 20.20
CA LEU A 204 15.40 -6.50 20.17
C LEU A 204 14.64 -7.15 21.35
N THR A 205 15.35 -7.72 22.33
CA THR A 205 14.70 -8.33 23.51
C THR A 205 14.05 -7.28 24.41
N GLY A 206 12.98 -7.69 25.11
CA GLY A 206 12.42 -6.91 26.22
C GLY A 206 11.32 -5.91 25.86
N TRP A 207 10.99 -5.74 24.57
CA TRP A 207 9.82 -4.96 24.17
C TRP A 207 8.52 -5.63 24.61
N VAL A 208 7.60 -4.84 25.16
CA VAL A 208 6.28 -5.27 25.62
C VAL A 208 5.18 -4.38 25.04
N ILE A 209 3.97 -4.92 24.94
CA ILE A 209 2.77 -4.20 24.51
C ILE A 209 1.86 -4.04 25.73
N GLY A 210 1.54 -2.80 26.09
CA GLY A 210 0.63 -2.45 27.18
C GLY A 210 -0.84 -2.75 26.83
N ALA A 211 -1.73 -2.56 27.80
CA ALA A 211 -3.16 -2.82 27.63
C ALA A 211 -3.81 -1.96 26.53
N ASP A 212 -3.35 -0.71 26.40
CA ASP A 212 -3.86 0.26 25.44
C ASP A 212 -3.12 0.20 24.08
N GLY A 213 -2.13 -0.69 23.95
CA GLY A 213 -1.34 -0.89 22.73
C GLY A 213 -0.01 -0.14 22.71
N ASP A 214 0.28 0.71 23.69
CA ASP A 214 1.57 1.37 23.80
C ASP A 214 2.71 0.37 24.00
N THR A 215 3.84 0.63 23.36
CA THR A 215 5.01 -0.23 23.45
C THR A 215 6.07 0.39 24.33
N SER A 216 6.74 -0.43 25.13
CA SER A 216 7.83 0.00 26.00
C SER A 216 8.87 -1.10 26.17
N LEU A 217 10.08 -0.70 26.52
CA LEU A 217 11.15 -1.63 26.88
C LEU A 217 11.02 -1.99 28.37
N ALA A 218 10.91 -3.28 28.68
CA ALA A 218 10.99 -3.79 30.04
C ALA A 218 12.44 -4.19 30.37
N PRO A 219 13.20 -3.42 31.18
CA PRO A 219 14.64 -3.62 31.34
C PRO A 219 15.02 -5.02 31.86
N LYS A 220 14.22 -5.60 32.75
CA LYS A 220 14.43 -6.95 33.30
C LYS A 220 14.33 -8.06 32.25
N ARG A 221 13.75 -7.77 31.09
CA ARG A 221 13.60 -8.71 29.96
C ARG A 221 14.59 -8.42 28.83
N HIS A 222 15.34 -7.33 28.90
CA HIS A 222 16.30 -6.93 27.88
C HIS A 222 17.68 -7.54 28.16
N ASP A 223 18.35 -7.97 27.12
CA ASP A 223 19.75 -8.38 27.16
C ASP A 223 20.63 -7.15 26.92
N GLY A 224 21.22 -6.60 27.99
CA GLY A 224 22.15 -5.47 27.93
C GLY A 224 23.63 -5.86 27.77
N ALA A 225 23.94 -7.12 27.48
CA ALA A 225 25.32 -7.52 27.23
C ALA A 225 25.76 -7.11 25.81
N ALA A 226 27.08 -6.97 25.61
CA ALA A 226 27.63 -6.66 24.30
C ALA A 226 27.21 -7.68 23.23
N LYS A 227 26.95 -7.18 22.03
CA LYS A 227 26.49 -7.91 20.84
C LYS A 227 27.41 -7.54 19.70
N THR A 228 27.71 -8.50 18.82
CA THR A 228 28.49 -8.24 17.61
C THR A 228 27.54 -8.20 16.42
N LEU A 229 27.48 -7.06 15.74
CA LEU A 229 26.71 -6.86 14.50
C LEU A 229 27.63 -6.30 13.44
N PHE A 230 27.71 -6.97 12.29
CA PHE A 230 28.51 -6.57 11.13
C PHE A 230 29.97 -6.23 11.51
N GLY A 231 30.58 -7.11 12.33
CA GLY A 231 31.96 -6.97 12.81
C GLY A 231 32.18 -5.90 13.88
N ARG A 232 31.14 -5.20 14.35
CA ARG A 232 31.23 -4.21 15.43
C ARG A 232 30.62 -4.75 16.71
N THR A 233 31.33 -4.60 17.83
CA THR A 233 30.87 -5.08 19.15
C THR A 233 30.55 -3.90 20.06
N ARG A 234 29.31 -3.85 20.56
CA ARG A 234 28.84 -2.90 21.60
C ARG A 234 27.52 -3.40 22.19
N ASP A 235 27.02 -2.73 23.22
CA ASP A 235 25.64 -2.95 23.66
C ASP A 235 24.66 -2.32 22.66
N PHE A 236 24.23 -3.10 21.67
CA PHE A 236 23.21 -2.67 20.72
C PHE A 236 21.82 -2.82 21.34
N ASP A 237 21.07 -1.71 21.36
CA ASP A 237 19.63 -1.67 21.56
C ASP A 237 18.89 -1.67 20.20
N ALA A 238 17.56 -1.50 20.21
CA ALA A 238 16.77 -1.48 18.98
C ALA A 238 17.16 -0.37 18.00
N ALA A 239 17.52 0.82 18.52
CA ALA A 239 17.97 1.94 17.69
C ALA A 239 19.35 1.63 17.08
N GLY A 240 20.28 1.14 17.88
CA GLY A 240 21.60 0.74 17.44
C GLY A 240 21.57 -0.40 16.42
N PHE A 241 20.67 -1.38 16.59
CA PHE A 241 20.43 -2.44 15.62
C PHE A 241 19.92 -1.87 14.29
N CYS A 242 18.90 -1.01 14.34
CA CYS A 242 18.37 -0.32 13.16
C CYS A 242 19.50 0.41 12.41
N ASP A 243 20.30 1.20 13.12
CA ASP A 243 21.42 1.94 12.55
C ASP A 243 22.49 1.04 11.92
N ALA A 244 22.82 -0.08 12.58
CA ALA A 244 23.81 -1.02 12.08
C ALA A 244 23.38 -1.68 10.76
N VAL A 245 22.10 -2.07 10.67
CA VAL A 245 21.52 -2.66 9.47
C VAL A 245 21.42 -1.62 8.36
N LEU A 246 20.88 -0.43 8.64
CA LEU A 246 20.70 0.61 7.62
C LEU A 246 22.02 1.25 7.16
N ALA A 247 23.13 1.02 7.86
CA ALA A 247 24.46 1.44 7.44
C ALA A 247 25.10 0.47 6.42
N GLN A 248 24.52 -0.71 6.21
CA GLN A 248 25.07 -1.66 5.25
C GLN A 248 24.92 -1.15 3.81
N PRO A 249 25.91 -1.38 2.92
CA PRO A 249 25.92 -0.83 1.57
C PRO A 249 24.67 -1.17 0.73
N LYS A 250 24.09 -2.37 0.95
CA LYS A 250 22.93 -2.84 0.20
C LYS A 250 21.60 -2.25 0.66
N SER A 251 21.56 -1.53 1.78
CA SER A 251 20.29 -1.06 2.32
C SER A 251 19.61 -0.01 1.44
N ALA A 252 20.36 0.99 0.97
CA ALA A 252 19.80 2.05 0.12
C ALA A 252 19.29 1.49 -1.21
N GLU A 253 20.08 0.63 -1.87
CA GLU A 253 19.69 -0.04 -3.12
C GLU A 253 18.42 -0.89 -2.93
N TYR A 254 18.33 -1.63 -1.81
CA TYR A 254 17.17 -2.46 -1.51
C TYR A 254 15.89 -1.64 -1.33
N VAL A 255 15.93 -0.60 -0.49
CA VAL A 255 14.76 0.24 -0.20
C VAL A 255 14.31 1.00 -1.44
N ALA A 256 15.24 1.61 -2.19
CA ALA A 256 14.93 2.30 -3.44
C ALA A 256 14.34 1.34 -4.48
N GLY A 257 14.92 0.15 -4.65
CA GLY A 257 14.40 -0.87 -5.56
C GLY A 257 13.03 -1.42 -5.15
N ARG A 258 12.76 -1.59 -3.85
CA ARG A 258 11.45 -2.03 -3.34
C ARG A 258 10.37 -0.98 -3.60
N LEU A 259 10.67 0.31 -3.42
CA LEU A 259 9.71 1.36 -3.69
C LEU A 259 9.48 1.55 -5.20
N TRP A 260 10.54 1.47 -6.01
CA TRP A 260 10.44 1.45 -7.48
C TRP A 260 9.50 0.34 -7.96
N ARG A 261 9.68 -0.89 -7.46
CA ARG A 261 8.87 -2.03 -7.91
C ARG A 261 7.38 -1.91 -7.62
N GLN A 262 7.01 -1.05 -6.67
CA GLN A 262 5.63 -0.83 -6.27
C GLN A 262 4.98 0.38 -6.94
N LEU A 263 5.78 1.32 -7.46
CA LEU A 263 5.29 2.55 -8.12
C LEU A 263 5.44 2.52 -9.64
N ALA A 264 6.56 2.00 -10.14
CA ALA A 264 7.02 2.26 -11.49
C ALA A 264 6.93 1.03 -12.42
N SER A 265 7.37 -0.14 -11.95
CA SER A 265 7.51 -1.33 -12.77
C SER A 265 7.47 -2.60 -11.93
N ASP A 266 6.92 -3.70 -12.42
CA ASP A 266 7.06 -5.01 -11.78
C ASP A 266 8.52 -5.50 -11.80
N ASP A 267 9.32 -4.99 -12.73
CA ASP A 267 10.75 -5.28 -12.88
C ASP A 267 11.64 -4.36 -12.01
N PRO A 268 12.83 -4.84 -11.57
CA PRO A 268 13.82 -4.00 -10.91
C PRO A 268 14.23 -2.79 -11.76
N PRO A 269 14.62 -1.66 -11.14
CA PRO A 269 15.12 -0.51 -11.90
C PRO A 269 16.41 -0.85 -12.64
N SER A 270 16.62 -0.24 -13.81
CA SER A 270 17.91 -0.27 -14.49
C SER A 270 19.02 0.30 -13.59
N ARG A 271 20.29 -0.08 -13.82
CA ARG A 271 21.39 0.41 -12.98
C ARG A 271 21.46 1.95 -12.94
N PRO A 272 21.37 2.68 -14.07
CA PRO A 272 21.36 4.14 -14.06
C PRO A 272 20.18 4.75 -13.29
N VAL A 273 18.99 4.16 -13.36
CA VAL A 273 17.83 4.60 -12.55
C VAL A 273 18.15 4.40 -11.08
N LEU A 274 18.58 3.20 -10.69
CA LEU A 274 18.87 2.88 -9.29
C LEU A 274 19.90 3.83 -8.69
N ASP A 275 20.96 4.17 -9.44
CA ASP A 275 21.97 5.12 -8.99
C ASP A 275 21.38 6.52 -8.75
N ARG A 276 20.48 7.01 -9.63
CA ARG A 276 19.74 8.27 -9.40
C ARG A 276 18.84 8.22 -8.17
N LEU A 277 18.12 7.11 -7.99
CA LEU A 277 17.23 6.91 -6.84
C LEU A 277 17.99 6.87 -5.52
N VAL A 278 19.10 6.13 -5.46
CA VAL A 278 19.97 6.06 -4.29
C VAL A 278 20.62 7.42 -4.01
N SER A 279 21.01 8.16 -5.05
CA SER A 279 21.52 9.52 -4.89
C SER A 279 20.48 10.47 -4.29
N ALA A 280 19.21 10.37 -4.71
CA ALA A 280 18.12 11.18 -4.17
C ALA A 280 17.79 10.79 -2.72
N TYR A 281 17.76 9.49 -2.42
CA TYR A 281 17.58 8.97 -1.07
C TYR A 281 18.69 9.45 -0.13
N GLY A 282 19.93 9.44 -0.61
CA GLY A 282 21.09 10.04 0.04
C GLY A 282 21.43 9.45 1.43
N PRO A 283 22.43 10.01 2.12
CA PRO A 283 22.80 9.59 3.47
C PRO A 283 21.72 9.91 4.51
N GLY A 284 20.87 10.90 4.22
CA GLY A 284 19.71 11.28 5.03
C GLY A 284 18.54 10.29 4.94
N ARG A 285 18.58 9.35 3.99
CA ARG A 285 17.50 8.37 3.75
C ARG A 285 16.14 9.03 3.50
N ASP A 286 16.15 10.10 2.71
CA ASP A 286 15.01 10.97 2.45
C ASP A 286 13.99 10.29 1.52
N LEU A 287 12.84 9.92 2.09
CA LEU A 287 11.76 9.26 1.36
C LEU A 287 10.98 10.21 0.45
N ARG A 288 10.94 11.50 0.76
CA ARG A 288 10.33 12.52 -0.13
C ARG A 288 11.18 12.69 -1.38
N ALA A 289 12.48 12.85 -1.23
CA ALA A 289 13.40 12.97 -2.35
C ALA A 289 13.42 11.71 -3.21
N LEU A 290 13.43 10.51 -2.59
CA LEU A 290 13.31 9.24 -3.30
C LEU A 290 11.99 9.13 -4.06
N THR A 291 10.85 9.42 -3.43
CA THR A 291 9.53 9.35 -4.09
C THR A 291 9.46 10.33 -5.26
N ARG A 292 9.95 11.56 -5.07
CA ARG A 292 10.04 12.55 -6.16
C ARG A 292 10.87 12.01 -7.32
N ALA A 293 12.07 11.49 -7.03
CA ALA A 293 12.96 10.95 -8.05
C ALA A 293 12.30 9.83 -8.86
N ILE A 294 11.56 8.92 -8.22
CA ILE A 294 10.79 7.88 -8.92
C ILE A 294 9.73 8.51 -9.82
N LEU A 295 8.88 9.38 -9.28
CA LEU A 295 7.73 9.92 -10.00
C LEU A 295 8.13 10.84 -11.15
N THR A 296 9.33 11.45 -11.10
CA THR A 296 9.85 12.30 -12.18
C THR A 296 10.85 11.60 -13.08
N ASP A 297 11.17 10.31 -12.85
CA ASP A 297 12.12 9.59 -13.69
C ASP A 297 11.54 9.35 -15.08
N ASP A 298 12.40 9.46 -16.08
CA ASP A 298 12.03 9.25 -17.48
C ASP A 298 11.50 7.84 -17.77
N GLU A 299 12.06 6.80 -17.13
CA GLU A 299 11.56 5.42 -17.26
C GLU A 299 10.19 5.27 -16.60
N PHE A 300 9.90 6.01 -15.51
CA PHE A 300 8.58 6.05 -14.91
C PHE A 300 7.57 6.76 -15.82
N VAL A 301 7.89 7.96 -16.30
CA VAL A 301 6.96 8.78 -17.09
C VAL A 301 6.68 8.14 -18.45
N ARG A 302 7.70 7.58 -19.12
CA ARG A 302 7.54 7.02 -20.48
C ARG A 302 7.14 5.55 -20.50
N GLY A 303 7.45 4.79 -19.45
CA GLY A 303 7.14 3.36 -19.36
C GLY A 303 5.66 3.08 -19.62
N ARG A 304 5.36 2.05 -20.42
CA ARG A 304 4.00 1.62 -20.77
C ARG A 304 3.78 0.21 -20.27
N ALA A 305 2.66 -0.03 -19.58
CA ALA A 305 2.27 -1.36 -19.13
C ALA A 305 3.38 -2.08 -18.33
N THR A 306 4.13 -1.30 -17.54
CA THR A 306 5.27 -1.82 -16.76
C THR A 306 4.82 -2.30 -15.40
N VAL A 307 3.64 -1.89 -14.92
CA VAL A 307 3.09 -2.34 -13.64
C VAL A 307 1.64 -2.83 -13.80
N VAL A 308 1.37 -4.02 -13.27
CA VAL A 308 0.01 -4.55 -13.15
C VAL A 308 -0.71 -3.86 -12.00
N ASN A 309 -1.91 -3.34 -12.27
CA ASN A 309 -2.76 -2.64 -11.31
C ASN A 309 -3.29 -3.61 -10.22
N PRO A 310 -2.83 -3.50 -8.95
CA PRO A 310 -3.23 -4.41 -7.89
C PRO A 310 -4.73 -4.29 -7.56
N PRO A 311 -5.37 -5.36 -7.05
CA PRO A 311 -6.82 -5.37 -6.77
C PRO A 311 -7.38 -4.18 -5.97
N VAL A 312 -6.67 -3.69 -4.94
CA VAL A 312 -7.12 -2.53 -4.13
C VAL A 312 -7.11 -1.27 -4.99
N GLU A 313 -6.05 -1.04 -5.76
CA GLU A 313 -5.91 0.15 -6.60
C GLU A 313 -6.91 0.15 -7.75
N TRP A 314 -7.10 -1.02 -8.37
CA TRP A 314 -8.13 -1.23 -9.37
C TRP A 314 -9.52 -0.92 -8.82
N LEU A 315 -9.90 -1.52 -7.67
CA LEU A 315 -11.23 -1.34 -7.12
C LEU A 315 -11.48 0.11 -6.71
N VAL A 316 -10.54 0.72 -5.97
CA VAL A 316 -10.66 2.11 -5.52
C VAL A 316 -10.70 3.05 -6.72
N GLY A 317 -9.87 2.81 -7.75
CA GLY A 317 -9.87 3.61 -8.98
C GLY A 317 -11.20 3.55 -9.74
N VAL A 318 -11.82 2.36 -9.84
CA VAL A 318 -13.16 2.22 -10.43
C VAL A 318 -14.19 2.95 -9.60
N MET A 319 -14.20 2.78 -8.28
CA MET A 319 -15.17 3.46 -7.40
C MET A 319 -15.04 4.99 -7.46
N ARG A 320 -13.81 5.51 -7.54
CA ARG A 320 -13.55 6.94 -7.71
C ARG A 320 -14.05 7.48 -9.05
N ALA A 321 -13.70 6.81 -10.15
CA ALA A 321 -14.09 7.23 -11.49
C ALA A 321 -15.62 7.25 -11.65
N LEU A 322 -16.29 6.27 -11.06
CA LEU A 322 -17.75 6.14 -11.10
C LEU A 322 -18.48 6.89 -9.96
N ARG A 323 -17.75 7.61 -9.11
CA ARG A 323 -18.28 8.34 -7.95
C ARG A 323 -19.13 7.48 -7.02
N VAL A 324 -18.79 6.21 -6.87
CA VAL A 324 -19.51 5.25 -6.00
C VAL A 324 -19.03 5.40 -4.56
N PRO A 325 -19.89 5.82 -3.61
CA PRO A 325 -19.51 5.92 -2.20
C PRO A 325 -19.37 4.54 -1.55
N ILE A 326 -18.68 4.47 -0.39
CA ILE A 326 -18.63 3.28 0.46
C ILE A 326 -19.78 3.31 1.48
N ASP A 327 -20.92 2.75 1.08
CA ASP A 327 -22.15 2.55 1.86
C ASP A 327 -22.33 1.05 2.23
N PRO A 328 -23.36 0.65 3.01
CA PRO A 328 -23.53 -0.75 3.40
C PRO A 328 -23.57 -1.76 2.24
N SER A 329 -24.13 -1.39 1.10
CA SER A 329 -24.29 -2.25 -0.09
C SER A 329 -22.99 -2.33 -0.90
N THR A 330 -22.39 -1.19 -1.25
CA THR A 330 -21.17 -1.11 -2.06
C THR A 330 -19.95 -1.58 -1.29
N ARG A 331 -19.92 -1.39 0.04
CA ARG A 331 -18.93 -2.03 0.93
C ARG A 331 -18.93 -3.55 0.78
N LYS A 332 -20.10 -4.19 0.72
CA LYS A 332 -20.18 -5.65 0.58
C LYS A 332 -19.59 -6.09 -0.77
N VAL A 333 -19.85 -5.31 -1.83
CA VAL A 333 -19.24 -5.53 -3.14
C VAL A 333 -17.72 -5.41 -3.03
N ALA A 334 -17.21 -4.32 -2.44
CA ALA A 334 -15.78 -4.10 -2.24
C ALA A 334 -15.09 -5.25 -1.48
N ASP A 335 -15.61 -5.62 -0.30
CA ASP A 335 -15.03 -6.70 0.51
C ASP A 335 -15.06 -8.05 -0.20
N THR A 336 -16.19 -8.40 -0.84
CA THR A 336 -16.30 -9.67 -1.58
C THR A 336 -15.35 -9.72 -2.77
N THR A 337 -15.22 -8.62 -3.52
CA THR A 337 -14.33 -8.53 -4.66
C THR A 337 -12.86 -8.61 -4.24
N LEU A 338 -12.44 -7.85 -3.22
CA LEU A 338 -11.06 -7.90 -2.71
C LEU A 338 -10.71 -9.22 -2.04
N HIS A 339 -11.68 -9.87 -1.39
CA HIS A 339 -11.50 -11.22 -0.86
C HIS A 339 -11.26 -12.23 -1.97
N ALA A 340 -12.08 -12.22 -3.02
CA ALA A 340 -11.90 -13.10 -4.17
C ALA A 340 -10.59 -12.85 -4.92
N LEU A 341 -10.13 -11.59 -4.95
CA LEU A 341 -8.87 -11.20 -5.56
C LEU A 341 -7.64 -11.39 -4.65
N GLY A 342 -7.82 -11.74 -3.37
CA GLY A 342 -6.71 -12.04 -2.46
C GLY A 342 -5.95 -10.83 -1.91
N GLN A 343 -6.45 -9.60 -2.08
CA GLN A 343 -5.82 -8.38 -1.57
C GLN A 343 -6.82 -7.52 -0.80
N ARG A 344 -7.02 -7.84 0.49
CA ARG A 344 -7.85 -7.04 1.41
C ARG A 344 -6.94 -6.14 2.25
N PRO A 345 -7.23 -4.84 2.41
CA PRO A 345 -6.46 -3.96 3.29
C PRO A 345 -6.32 -4.56 4.69
N PHE A 346 -5.12 -4.47 5.30
CA PHE A 346 -4.76 -5.11 6.58
C PHE A 346 -4.58 -6.63 6.57
N TYR A 347 -4.68 -7.31 5.43
CA TYR A 347 -4.51 -8.76 5.32
C TYR A 347 -3.47 -9.17 4.26
N PRO A 348 -2.20 -8.74 4.36
CA PRO A 348 -1.14 -9.38 3.60
C PRO A 348 -1.04 -10.87 3.98
N PRO A 349 -0.78 -11.77 3.02
CA PRO A 349 -0.74 -13.21 3.24
C PRO A 349 0.54 -13.66 3.98
N SER A 350 1.59 -12.85 3.97
CA SER A 350 2.88 -13.18 4.59
C SER A 350 3.62 -11.92 5.05
N VAL A 351 4.77 -12.10 5.71
CA VAL A 351 5.69 -11.00 6.10
C VAL A 351 6.28 -10.29 4.88
N GLY A 352 6.34 -10.97 3.73
CA GLY A 352 6.80 -10.37 2.46
C GLY A 352 5.80 -9.43 1.79
N GLY A 353 4.58 -9.34 2.32
CA GLY A 353 3.48 -8.55 1.74
C GLY A 353 2.60 -9.35 0.79
N TRP A 354 1.84 -8.63 -0.03
CA TRP A 354 1.10 -9.16 -1.18
C TRP A 354 2.03 -9.40 -2.37
N PRO A 355 1.70 -10.35 -3.25
CA PRO A 355 2.48 -10.57 -4.47
C PRO A 355 2.28 -9.42 -5.46
N GLN A 356 3.10 -9.38 -6.51
CA GLN A 356 3.10 -8.32 -7.52
C GLN A 356 3.05 -8.89 -8.95
N GLY A 357 2.72 -8.05 -9.93
CA GLY A 357 2.70 -8.41 -11.35
C GLY A 357 1.61 -9.39 -11.77
N GLN A 358 1.97 -10.29 -12.70
CA GLN A 358 1.05 -11.13 -13.49
C GLN A 358 0.17 -12.07 -12.66
N VAL A 359 0.52 -12.35 -11.40
CA VAL A 359 -0.32 -13.13 -10.46
C VAL A 359 -1.74 -12.57 -10.35
N TRP A 360 -1.91 -11.26 -10.57
CA TRP A 360 -3.20 -10.58 -10.51
C TRP A 360 -4.03 -10.69 -11.79
N LEU A 361 -3.53 -11.33 -12.85
CA LEU A 361 -4.18 -11.40 -14.18
C LEU A 361 -4.71 -12.81 -14.52
N SER A 362 -5.01 -13.62 -13.50
CA SER A 362 -5.61 -14.95 -13.70
C SER A 362 -7.07 -14.88 -14.19
N THR A 363 -7.56 -15.97 -14.80
CA THR A 363 -8.97 -16.10 -15.21
C THR A 363 -9.95 -15.89 -14.04
N ALA A 364 -9.62 -16.42 -12.85
CA ALA A 364 -10.42 -16.20 -11.64
C ALA A 364 -10.44 -14.71 -11.23
N SER A 365 -9.30 -14.01 -11.39
CA SER A 365 -9.23 -12.58 -11.13
C SER A 365 -10.07 -11.77 -12.12
N ALA A 366 -10.03 -12.13 -13.42
CA ALA A 366 -10.86 -11.50 -14.44
C ALA A 366 -12.36 -11.66 -14.13
N GLU A 367 -12.80 -12.86 -13.75
CA GLU A 367 -14.20 -13.13 -13.39
C GLU A 367 -14.62 -12.33 -12.13
N ALA A 368 -13.77 -12.31 -11.10
CA ALA A 368 -14.04 -11.55 -9.88
C ALA A 368 -14.14 -10.04 -10.14
N ARG A 369 -13.22 -9.49 -10.96
CA ARG A 369 -13.26 -8.09 -11.34
C ARG A 369 -14.47 -7.77 -12.22
N LEU A 370 -14.82 -8.61 -13.20
CA LEU A 370 -15.98 -8.36 -14.06
C LEU A 370 -17.29 -8.33 -13.27
N ARG A 371 -17.46 -9.25 -12.30
CA ARG A 371 -18.64 -9.23 -11.40
C ARG A 371 -18.66 -7.97 -10.52
N GLY A 372 -17.51 -7.58 -9.96
CA GLY A 372 -17.38 -6.37 -9.15
C GLY A 372 -17.68 -5.11 -9.95
N ALA A 373 -17.05 -4.97 -11.12
CA ALA A 373 -17.20 -3.84 -12.02
C ALA A 373 -18.63 -3.68 -12.52
N ASN A 374 -19.33 -4.78 -12.87
CA ASN A 374 -20.74 -4.71 -13.23
C ASN A 374 -21.58 -4.13 -12.09
N ARG A 375 -21.41 -4.60 -10.86
CA ARG A 375 -22.16 -4.06 -9.71
C ARG A 375 -21.85 -2.59 -9.44
N LEU A 376 -20.58 -2.19 -9.58
CA LEU A 376 -20.18 -0.80 -9.40
C LEU A 376 -20.70 0.11 -10.53
N ALA A 377 -20.70 -0.35 -11.77
CA ALA A 377 -21.22 0.41 -12.91
C ALA A 377 -22.72 0.69 -12.79
N HIS A 378 -23.51 -0.25 -12.24
CA HIS A 378 -24.93 -0.01 -11.98
C HIS A 378 -25.20 0.93 -10.79
N ALA A 379 -24.24 1.06 -9.87
CA ALA A 379 -24.34 1.94 -8.70
C ALA A 379 -23.70 3.33 -8.94
N GLY A 380 -22.99 3.50 -10.05
CA GLY A 380 -22.15 4.65 -10.33
C GLY A 380 -22.77 5.68 -11.26
N ASP A 381 -22.12 6.84 -11.34
CA ASP A 381 -22.46 7.91 -12.27
C ASP A 381 -21.91 7.60 -13.66
N LEU A 382 -22.79 7.18 -14.57
CA LEU A 382 -22.47 6.92 -15.97
C LEU A 382 -22.98 8.01 -16.92
N SER A 383 -23.47 9.12 -16.38
CA SER A 383 -24.21 10.15 -17.15
C SER A 383 -23.43 10.63 -18.38
N GLY A 384 -22.12 10.88 -18.24
CA GLY A 384 -21.26 11.31 -19.35
C GLY A 384 -21.12 10.27 -20.47
N VAL A 385 -21.22 8.98 -20.17
CA VAL A 385 -21.21 7.89 -21.17
C VAL A 385 -22.60 7.72 -21.78
N GLU A 386 -23.64 7.76 -20.95
CA GLU A 386 -25.04 7.57 -21.37
C GLU A 386 -25.50 8.69 -22.32
N SER A 387 -25.11 9.93 -22.05
CA SER A 387 -25.42 11.09 -22.89
C SER A 387 -24.63 11.15 -24.19
N THR A 388 -23.58 10.34 -24.33
CA THR A 388 -22.74 10.29 -25.53
C THR A 388 -23.36 9.39 -26.59
N ALA A 389 -23.24 9.76 -27.87
CA ALA A 389 -23.73 8.96 -28.98
C ALA A 389 -23.06 7.58 -29.00
N PRO A 390 -23.77 6.48 -29.37
CA PRO A 390 -23.20 5.14 -29.29
C PRO A 390 -21.86 4.93 -30.03
N GLY A 391 -21.61 5.69 -31.11
CA GLY A 391 -20.33 5.65 -31.84
C GLY A 391 -19.13 6.11 -31.00
N ASP A 392 -19.35 7.04 -30.07
CA ASP A 392 -18.29 7.74 -29.34
C ASP A 392 -18.16 7.25 -27.88
N ARG A 393 -19.02 6.32 -27.45
CA ARG A 393 -19.05 5.84 -26.05
C ARG A 393 -17.78 5.13 -25.61
N ILE A 394 -17.02 4.51 -26.50
CA ILE A 394 -15.73 3.89 -26.16
C ILE A 394 -14.72 4.97 -25.72
N GLU A 395 -14.69 6.09 -26.45
CA GLU A 395 -13.85 7.24 -26.10
C GLU A 395 -14.34 7.90 -24.81
N ALA A 396 -15.66 8.06 -24.63
CA ALA A 396 -16.24 8.61 -23.40
C ALA A 396 -15.93 7.76 -22.16
N VAL A 397 -15.98 6.43 -22.27
CA VAL A 397 -15.57 5.54 -21.18
C VAL A 397 -14.07 5.64 -20.93
N GLY A 398 -13.26 5.72 -21.98
CA GLY A 398 -11.83 5.97 -21.86
C GLY A 398 -11.55 7.24 -21.07
N TYR A 399 -12.18 8.35 -21.45
CA TYR A 399 -12.08 9.62 -20.74
C TYR A 399 -12.55 9.51 -19.28
N LEU A 400 -13.68 8.83 -19.01
CA LEU A 400 -14.17 8.60 -17.63
C LEU A 400 -13.13 7.92 -16.73
N ILE A 401 -12.39 6.95 -17.25
CA ILE A 401 -11.45 6.12 -16.47
C ILE A 401 -9.96 6.46 -16.72
N GLY A 402 -9.68 7.57 -17.40
CA GLY A 402 -8.32 8.03 -17.67
C GLY A 402 -7.57 7.21 -18.72
N VAL A 403 -8.25 6.43 -19.57
CA VAL A 403 -7.64 5.69 -20.69
C VAL A 403 -7.83 6.50 -21.96
N GLY A 404 -6.71 7.02 -22.50
CA GLY A 404 -6.74 7.96 -23.61
C GLY A 404 -6.62 7.31 -24.98
N ASP A 405 -6.25 6.03 -25.04
CA ASP A 405 -6.09 5.30 -26.29
C ASP A 405 -6.40 3.83 -26.06
N TRP A 406 -6.89 3.18 -27.12
CA TRP A 406 -7.36 1.79 -27.10
C TRP A 406 -6.71 1.03 -28.24
N SER A 407 -6.19 -0.17 -27.97
CA SER A 407 -5.78 -1.06 -29.05
C SER A 407 -6.98 -1.43 -29.92
N ASP A 408 -6.75 -1.72 -31.20
CA ASP A 408 -7.81 -2.16 -32.13
C ASP A 408 -8.56 -3.38 -31.57
N ARG A 409 -7.84 -4.31 -30.96
CA ARG A 409 -8.39 -5.50 -30.31
C ARG A 409 -9.35 -5.15 -29.17
N THR A 410 -8.96 -4.21 -28.30
CA THR A 410 -9.81 -3.75 -27.20
C THR A 410 -11.02 -3.00 -27.74
N ALA A 411 -10.83 -2.10 -28.71
CA ALA A 411 -11.92 -1.35 -29.32
C ALA A 411 -12.96 -2.27 -29.99
N ASP A 412 -12.51 -3.30 -30.71
CA ASP A 412 -13.39 -4.31 -31.32
C ASP A 412 -14.15 -5.12 -30.27
N ALA A 413 -13.51 -5.48 -29.15
CA ALA A 413 -14.16 -6.21 -28.05
C ALA A 413 -15.20 -5.35 -27.30
N LEU A 414 -14.99 -4.04 -27.21
CA LEU A 414 -15.92 -3.10 -26.56
C LEU A 414 -17.08 -2.68 -27.47
N ARG A 415 -16.91 -2.70 -28.80
CA ARG A 415 -17.90 -2.22 -29.78
C ARG A 415 -19.30 -2.85 -29.63
N PRO A 416 -19.47 -4.16 -29.34
CA PRO A 416 -20.80 -4.73 -29.11
C PRO A 416 -21.54 -4.16 -27.90
N LEU A 417 -20.81 -3.59 -26.93
CA LEU A 417 -21.33 -3.13 -25.65
C LEU A 417 -21.78 -1.67 -25.66
N VAL A 418 -21.55 -0.92 -26.75
CA VAL A 418 -21.82 0.53 -26.78
C VAL A 418 -23.27 0.91 -26.52
N ARG A 419 -24.23 -0.02 -26.70
CA ARG A 419 -25.65 0.19 -26.38
C ARG A 419 -26.00 -0.12 -24.92
N ASN A 420 -25.07 -0.65 -24.13
CA ASN A 420 -25.23 -0.98 -22.72
C ASN A 420 -24.10 -0.35 -21.88
N PRO A 421 -24.23 0.93 -21.48
CA PRO A 421 -23.17 1.66 -20.77
C PRO A 421 -22.64 0.97 -19.50
N PRO A 422 -23.48 0.38 -18.62
CA PRO A 422 -22.96 -0.39 -17.49
C PRO A 422 -22.03 -1.54 -17.88
N GLN A 423 -22.40 -2.33 -18.91
CA GLN A 423 -21.56 -3.43 -19.39
C GLN A 423 -20.31 -2.93 -20.11
N LEU A 424 -20.41 -1.85 -20.89
CA LEU A 424 -19.28 -1.22 -21.56
C LEU A 424 -18.23 -0.76 -20.54
N VAL A 425 -18.64 -0.05 -19.50
CA VAL A 425 -17.77 0.40 -18.41
C VAL A 425 -17.16 -0.79 -17.67
N ALA A 426 -17.98 -1.79 -17.33
CA ALA A 426 -17.51 -2.97 -16.64
C ALA A 426 -16.46 -3.75 -17.45
N ALA A 427 -16.60 -3.83 -18.77
CA ALA A 427 -15.60 -4.42 -19.65
C ALA A 427 -14.35 -3.53 -19.77
N ALA A 428 -14.52 -2.22 -19.95
CA ALA A 428 -13.43 -1.26 -20.16
C ALA A 428 -12.43 -1.22 -18.98
N VAL A 429 -12.91 -1.27 -17.73
CA VAL A 429 -12.03 -1.31 -16.54
C VAL A 429 -11.33 -2.66 -16.34
N ASN A 430 -11.56 -3.63 -17.23
CA ASN A 430 -10.94 -4.96 -17.24
C ASN A 430 -10.09 -5.21 -18.48
N THR A 431 -9.80 -4.16 -19.25
CA THR A 431 -8.93 -4.21 -20.42
C THR A 431 -7.45 -4.12 -20.03
N PRO A 432 -6.53 -4.59 -20.90
CA PRO A 432 -5.09 -4.40 -20.68
C PRO A 432 -4.71 -2.94 -20.40
N GLU A 433 -5.33 -1.98 -21.10
CA GLU A 433 -5.06 -0.55 -21.01
C GLU A 433 -5.41 0.07 -19.64
N TYR A 434 -6.29 -0.57 -18.87
CA TYR A 434 -6.64 -0.15 -17.50
C TYR A 434 -5.99 -1.03 -16.41
N LEU A 435 -5.83 -2.33 -16.68
CA LEU A 435 -5.22 -3.28 -15.75
C LEU A 435 -3.70 -3.20 -15.69
N THR A 436 -3.09 -2.50 -16.64
CA THR A 436 -1.67 -2.19 -16.63
C THR A 436 -1.50 -0.68 -16.78
N SER A 437 -0.47 -0.13 -16.12
CA SER A 437 -0.07 1.25 -16.35
C SER A 437 1.35 1.28 -16.83
#